data_AF-A0A381DKI4-F1
#
_entry.id   AF-A0A381DKI4-F1
#
_cell.length_a   1.000
_cell.length_b   1.000
_cell.length_c   1.000
_cell.angle_alpha   90.00
_cell.angle_beta   90.00
_cell.angle_gamma   90.00
#
_symmetry.space_group_name_H-M   'P 1'
#
loop_
_entity.id
_entity.type
_entity.pdbx_description
1 polymer ?
#
loop_
_entity_poly.entity_id
_entity_poly.type
_entity_poly.pdbx_seq_one_letter_code
_entity_poly.pdbx_strand_id
1 'polypeptide(L)' 'MQVNLVWSKIKNGYKNLDKALYPLIGLPSYEKYLEHFKKHHPDKTPLSRGEFIRQAQLDRSKNVKC' A
#
# COMPACT_ATOMS: atom_id res chain seq x y z
N MET A 1 31.41 -8.59 -1.42
CA MET A 1 30.41 -7.60 -1.87
C MET A 1 29.47 -8.24 -2.90
N GLN A 2 28.54 -9.13 -2.49
CA GLN A 2 27.58 -9.83 -3.39
C GLN A 2 26.12 -9.87 -2.84
N VAL A 3 25.89 -9.46 -1.58
CA VAL A 3 24.58 -9.57 -0.90
C VAL A 3 23.55 -8.53 -1.34
N ASN A 4 23.99 -7.39 -1.89
CA ASN A 4 23.10 -6.29 -2.27
C ASN A 4 22.26 -6.58 -3.52
N LEU A 5 22.77 -7.37 -4.47
CA LEU A 5 22.08 -7.59 -5.74
C LEU A 5 20.88 -8.54 -5.60
N VAL A 6 21.04 -9.59 -4.79
CA VAL A 6 19.98 -10.57 -4.50
C VAL A 6 18.83 -9.92 -3.73
N TRP A 7 19.14 -9.13 -2.69
CA TRP A 7 18.15 -8.38 -1.93
C TRP A 7 17.38 -7.35 -2.77
N SER A 8 18.06 -6.69 -3.72
CA SER A 8 17.43 -5.72 -4.60
C SER A 8 16.46 -6.39 -5.59
N LYS A 9 16.85 -7.54 -6.17
CA LYS A 9 15.97 -8.32 -7.06
C LYS A 9 14.73 -8.86 -6.33
N ILE A 10 14.90 -9.38 -5.12
CA ILE A 10 13.78 -9.88 -4.29
C ILE A 10 12.84 -8.72 -3.93
N LYS A 11 13.37 -7.56 -3.49
CA LYS A 11 12.56 -6.37 -3.22
C LYS A 11 11.76 -5.91 -4.44
N ASN A 12 12.38 -5.92 -5.63
CA ASN A 12 11.71 -5.51 -6.86
C ASN A 12 10.63 -6.51 -7.28
N GLY A 13 10.87 -7.81 -7.11
CA GLY A 13 9.87 -8.86 -7.35
C GLY A 13 8.65 -8.72 -6.43
N TYR A 14 8.88 -8.44 -5.15
CA TYR A 14 7.81 -8.22 -4.16
C TYR A 14 6.92 -7.03 -4.56
N LYS A 15 7.52 -5.86 -4.88
CA LYS A 15 6.78 -4.67 -5.35
C LYS A 15 5.88 -4.92 -6.56
N ASN A 16 6.29 -5.80 -7.47
CA ASN A 16 5.52 -6.10 -8.68
C ASN A 16 4.35 -7.04 -8.40
N LEU A 17 4.53 -8.01 -7.50
CA LEU A 17 3.46 -8.91 -7.07
C LEU A 17 2.35 -8.15 -6.33
N ASP A 18 2.73 -7.25 -5.41
CA ASP A 18 1.80 -6.37 -4.71
C ASP A 18 0.90 -5.61 -5.72
N LYS A 19 1.49 -5.00 -6.77
CA LYS A 19 0.72 -4.26 -7.78
C LYS A 19 -0.30 -5.10 -8.54
N ALA A 20 -0.05 -6.40 -8.74
CA ALA A 20 -0.97 -7.31 -9.42
C ALA A 20 -2.05 -7.85 -8.46
N LEU A 21 -1.70 -8.10 -7.20
CA LEU A 21 -2.60 -8.72 -6.23
C LEU A 21 -3.65 -7.73 -5.68
N TYR A 22 -3.25 -6.48 -5.38
CA TYR A 22 -4.14 -5.47 -4.79
C TYR A 22 -5.41 -5.16 -5.61
N PRO A 23 -5.33 -4.98 -6.95
CA PRO A 23 -6.53 -4.86 -7.78
C PRO A 23 -7.43 -6.11 -7.73
N LEU A 24 -6.84 -7.29 -7.66
CA LEU A 24 -7.55 -8.58 -7.69
C LEU A 24 -8.37 -8.81 -6.42
N ILE A 25 -7.77 -8.52 -5.25
CA ILE A 25 -8.45 -8.59 -3.94
C ILE A 25 -9.27 -7.33 -3.63
N GLY A 26 -9.19 -6.32 -4.51
CA GLY A 26 -9.84 -5.03 -4.32
C GLY A 26 -9.35 -4.28 -3.09
N LEU A 27 -8.13 -4.46 -2.61
CA LEU A 27 -7.57 -3.66 -1.51
C LEU A 27 -6.58 -2.63 -2.06
N PRO A 28 -6.49 -1.44 -1.45
CA PRO A 28 -5.49 -0.46 -1.85
C PRO A 28 -4.09 -0.84 -1.33
N SER A 29 -3.06 -0.57 -2.12
CA SER A 29 -1.66 -0.84 -1.76
C SER A 29 -1.13 0.17 -0.76
N TYR A 30 -0.62 -0.32 0.38
CA TYR A 30 -0.03 0.55 1.42
C TYR A 30 1.21 1.30 0.96
N GLU A 31 2.02 0.72 0.08
CA GLU A 31 3.23 1.38 -0.43
C GLU A 31 2.88 2.60 -1.30
N LYS A 32 1.90 2.45 -2.19
CA LYS A 32 1.34 3.58 -2.96
C LYS A 32 0.73 4.64 -2.05
N TYR A 33 0.08 4.25 -0.96
CA TYR A 33 -0.43 5.19 0.04
C TYR A 33 0.71 6.03 0.63
N LEU A 34 1.82 5.41 1.03
CA LEU A 34 2.97 6.14 1.57
C LEU A 34 3.60 7.08 0.53
N GLU A 35 3.73 6.66 -0.73
CA GLU A 35 4.23 7.52 -1.80
C GLU A 35 3.33 8.73 -2.03
N HIS A 36 2.01 8.51 -2.09
CA HIS A 36 1.01 9.58 -2.21
C HIS A 36 1.04 10.51 -1.00
N PHE A 37 1.06 9.94 0.21
CA PHE A 37 1.06 10.68 1.46
C PHE A 37 2.32 11.54 1.59
N LYS A 38 3.50 11.03 1.23
CA LYS A 38 4.75 11.81 1.22
C LYS A 38 4.69 12.97 0.22
N LYS A 39 4.02 12.79 -0.92
CA LYS A 39 3.91 13.81 -1.96
C LYS A 39 2.89 14.91 -1.63
N HIS A 40 1.77 14.55 -0.99
CA HIS A 40 0.64 15.46 -0.78
C HIS A 40 0.46 15.93 0.66
N HIS A 41 0.99 15.19 1.63
CA HIS A 41 0.87 15.49 3.06
C HIS A 41 2.21 15.29 3.80
N PRO A 42 3.26 16.06 3.44
CA PRO A 42 4.58 15.92 4.07
C PRO A 42 4.59 16.30 5.57
N ASP A 43 3.60 17.07 6.03
CA ASP A 43 3.51 17.59 7.40
C ASP A 43 2.73 16.68 8.36
N LYS A 44 2.06 15.65 7.85
CA LYS A 44 1.25 14.73 8.67
C LYS A 44 1.99 13.41 8.89
N THR A 45 1.55 12.63 9.89
CA THR A 45 2.04 11.26 10.09
C THR A 45 1.14 10.28 9.34
N PRO A 46 1.70 9.37 8.52
CA PRO A 46 0.89 8.36 7.84
C PRO A 46 0.28 7.39 8.83
N LEU A 47 -0.90 6.86 8.49
CA LEU A 47 -1.58 5.82 9.24
C LEU A 47 -0.75 4.53 9.24
N SER A 48 -0.88 3.74 10.29
CA SER A 48 -0.37 2.37 10.29
C SER A 48 -1.06 1.53 9.21
N ARG A 49 -0.41 0.47 8.74
CA ARG A 49 -0.96 -0.45 7.72
C ARG A 49 -2.34 -0.98 8.12
N GLY A 50 -2.51 -1.37 9.38
CA GLY A 50 -3.80 -1.88 9.88
C GLY A 50 -4.92 -0.82 9.84
N GLU A 51 -4.60 0.38 10.30
CA GLU A 51 -5.51 1.53 10.31
C GLU A 51 -5.93 1.92 8.88
N PHE A 52 -4.99 1.93 7.95
CA PHE A 52 -5.26 2.21 6.53
C PHE A 52 -6.24 1.20 5.92
N ILE A 53 -6.03 -0.09 6.16
CA ILE A 53 -6.91 -1.15 5.63
C ILE A 53 -8.29 -1.08 6.29
N ARG A 54 -8.34 -0.86 7.60
CA ARG A 54 -9.60 -0.68 8.34
C ARG A 54 -10.39 0.52 7.81
N GLN A 55 -9.73 1.66 7.58
CA GLN A 55 -10.35 2.84 7.00
C GLN A 55 -10.86 2.58 5.58
N ALA A 56 -10.07 1.91 4.74
CA ALA A 56 -10.49 1.54 3.39
C ALA A 56 -11.72 0.61 3.36
N GLN A 57 -11.81 -0.32 4.31
CA GLN A 57 -12.98 -1.20 4.46
C GLN A 57 -14.21 -0.44 4.97
N LEU A 58 -14.03 0.47 5.94
CA LEU A 58 -15.11 1.30 6.46
C LEU A 58 -15.64 2.29 5.40
N ASP A 59 -14.77 2.85 4.57
CA ASP A 59 -15.20 3.74 3.48
C ASP A 59 -16.08 3.00 2.46
N ARG A 60 -15.69 1.76 2.13
CA ARG A 60 -16.50 0.88 1.28
C ARG A 60 -17.84 0.54 1.89
N SER A 61 -17.89 0.18 3.18
CA SER A 61 -19.15 -0.19 3.82
C SER A 61 -20.12 1.00 3.93
N LYS A 62 -19.60 2.22 4.12
CA LYS A 62 -20.41 3.46 4.12
C LYS A 62 -21.02 3.80 2.76
N ASN A 63 -20.39 3.34 1.67
CA ASN A 63 -20.88 3.59 0.30
C ASN A 63 -21.93 2.56 -0.15
N VAL A 64 -22.22 1.54 0.66
CA VAL A 64 -23.36 0.65 0.45
C VAL A 64 -24.61 1.40 0.91
N LYS A 65 -25.18 2.23 0.03
CA LYS A 65 -26.56 2.71 0.22
C LYS A 65 -27.47 1.49 0.23
N CYS A 66 -28.15 1.26 1.35
CA CYS A 66 -29.31 0.39 1.43
C CYS A 66 -30.44 0.91 0.53
#